data_AF-A0A552UJK2-F1
#
_entry.id   AF-A0A552UJK2-F1
#
_cell.length_a   1.000
_cell.length_b   1.000
_cell.length_c   1.000
_cell.angle_alpha   90.00
_cell.angle_beta   90.00
_cell.angle_gamma   90.00
#
_symmetry.space_group_name_H-M   'P 1'
#
loop_
_entity.id
_entity.type
_entity.pdbx_description
1 polymer ?
#
loop_
_entity_poly.entity_id
_entity_poly.type
_entity_poly.pdbx_seq_one_letter_code
_entity_poly.pdbx_strand_id
1 'polypeptide(L)'
;MLIASPVAAKTKRHIEKIEDNLTAAGFLAKPANTPERVDMLTRLPANTFVQRANGDAVTYVYADPKVCACLYVGTQDAYAQYLRDMQDRRLADQQTLAAQTYADARWNWGGWGPWGSHWGFGPYGW
;
A
#
# COMPACT_ATOMS: atom_id res chain seq x y z
N MET A 1 14.85 -3.13 -28.65
CA MET A 1 13.95 -3.99 -27.84
C MET A 1 14.27 -3.71 -26.38
N LEU A 2 13.50 -2.87 -25.70
CA LEU A 2 13.75 -2.50 -24.30
C LEU A 2 13.21 -3.61 -23.40
N ILE A 3 14.09 -4.40 -22.80
CA ILE A 3 13.70 -5.41 -21.82
C ILE A 3 13.36 -4.68 -20.52
N ALA A 4 12.07 -4.59 -20.19
CA ALA A 4 11.64 -3.99 -18.93
C ALA A 4 12.14 -4.84 -17.76
N SER A 5 12.90 -4.23 -16.85
CA SER A 5 13.46 -4.94 -15.69
C SER A 5 12.37 -5.33 -14.67
N PRO A 6 12.51 -6.47 -13.97
CA PRO A 6 11.53 -6.94 -12.99
C PRO A 6 11.28 -5.95 -11.84
N VAL A 7 12.28 -5.14 -11.48
CA VAL A 7 12.15 -4.06 -10.49
C VAL A 7 11.15 -2.99 -10.96
N ALA A 8 11.23 -2.55 -12.22
CA ALA A 8 10.31 -1.55 -12.77
C ALA A 8 8.86 -2.07 -12.79
N ALA A 9 8.66 -3.36 -13.12
CA ALA A 9 7.34 -4.00 -13.08
C ALA A 9 6.78 -4.13 -11.65
N LYS A 10 7.63 -4.40 -10.65
CA LYS A 10 7.24 -4.44 -9.24
C LYS A 10 6.84 -3.04 -8.74
N THR A 11 7.59 -2.02 -9.13
CA THR A 11 7.26 -0.61 -8.83
C THR A 11 5.94 -0.21 -9.46
N LYS A 12 5.68 -0.57 -10.72
CA LYS A 12 4.41 -0.27 -11.40
C LYS A 12 3.20 -0.86 -10.66
N ARG A 13 3.21 -2.18 -10.38
CA ARG A 13 2.13 -2.84 -9.64
C ARG A 13 1.91 -2.27 -8.25
N HIS A 14 3.00 -1.83 -7.60
CA HIS A 14 2.90 -1.18 -6.30
C HIS A 14 2.19 0.19 -6.39
N ILE A 15 2.49 0.99 -7.41
CA ILE A 15 1.83 2.27 -7.67
C ILE A 15 0.36 2.06 -8.02
N GLU A 16 0.04 1.12 -8.92
CA GLU A 16 -1.37 0.78 -9.26
C GLU A 16 -2.16 0.39 -8.01
N LYS A 17 -1.58 -0.39 -7.09
CA LYS A 17 -2.22 -0.72 -5.81
C LYS A 17 -2.43 0.52 -4.92
N ILE A 18 -1.54 1.51 -4.96
CA ILE A 18 -1.74 2.78 -4.23
C ILE A 18 -2.92 3.53 -4.86
N GLU A 19 -2.95 3.66 -6.19
CA GLU A 19 -4.00 4.33 -6.96
C GLU A 19 -5.40 3.77 -6.70
N ASP A 20 -5.53 2.44 -6.64
CA ASP A 20 -6.78 1.77 -6.27
C ASP A 20 -7.25 2.17 -4.87
N ASN A 21 -6.32 2.30 -3.92
CA ASN A 21 -6.63 2.65 -2.53
C ASN A 21 -7.00 4.11 -2.38
N LEU A 22 -6.33 4.99 -3.15
CA LEU A 22 -6.70 6.40 -3.23
C LEU A 22 -8.14 6.52 -3.71
N THR A 23 -8.48 5.82 -4.79
CA THR A 23 -9.83 5.82 -5.36
C THR A 23 -10.86 5.28 -4.36
N ALA A 24 -10.57 4.16 -3.69
CA ALA A 24 -11.44 3.59 -2.66
C ALA A 24 -11.65 4.53 -1.47
N ALA A 25 -10.64 5.30 -1.08
CA ALA A 25 -10.71 6.29 -0.02
C ALA A 25 -11.42 7.61 -0.44
N GLY A 26 -11.84 7.73 -1.70
CA GLY A 26 -12.58 8.89 -2.20
C GLY A 26 -11.73 9.96 -2.90
N PHE A 27 -10.46 9.68 -3.23
CA PHE A 27 -9.69 10.57 -4.11
C PHE A 27 -10.21 10.52 -5.54
N LEU A 28 -10.17 11.67 -6.22
CA LEU A 28 -10.53 11.79 -7.62
C LEU A 28 -9.28 11.89 -8.49
N ALA A 29 -9.13 10.96 -9.44
CA ALA A 29 -8.12 11.06 -10.47
C ALA A 29 -8.44 12.20 -11.45
N LYS A 30 -7.43 13.02 -11.75
CA LYS A 30 -7.48 14.10 -12.73
C LYS A 30 -6.37 13.87 -13.75
N PRO A 31 -6.70 13.50 -15.00
CA PRO A 31 -5.68 13.21 -16.02
C PRO A 31 -4.97 14.49 -16.47
N ALA A 32 -3.66 14.38 -16.70
CA ALA A 32 -2.86 15.44 -17.33
C ALA A 32 -2.99 15.37 -18.86
N ASN A 33 -4.17 15.71 -19.37
CA ASN A 33 -4.55 15.56 -20.77
C ASN A 33 -4.30 16.81 -21.64
N THR A 34 -3.61 17.83 -21.12
CA THR A 34 -3.15 19.00 -21.89
C THR A 34 -1.66 19.23 -21.65
N PRO A 35 -0.93 19.87 -22.58
CA PRO A 35 0.49 20.18 -22.39
C PRO A 35 0.77 20.93 -21.09
N GLU A 36 -0.09 21.88 -20.73
CA GLU A 36 0.01 22.67 -19.50
C GLU A 36 -0.15 21.78 -18.27
N ARG A 37 -1.12 20.85 -18.28
CA ARG A 37 -1.30 19.91 -17.17
C ARG A 37 -0.15 18.93 -17.04
N VAL A 38 0.44 18.50 -18.15
CA VAL A 38 1.64 17.65 -18.15
C VAL A 38 2.81 18.40 -17.53
N ASP A 39 3.06 19.65 -17.95
CA ASP A 39 4.12 20.49 -17.37
C ASP A 39 3.90 20.76 -15.88
N MET A 40 2.66 20.97 -15.46
CA MET A 40 2.36 21.12 -14.03
C MET A 40 2.56 19.82 -13.25
N LEU A 41 2.18 18.67 -13.81
CA LEU A 41 2.31 17.37 -13.15
C LEU A 41 3.78 17.00 -12.91
N THR A 42 4.67 17.31 -13.86
CA THR A 42 6.12 17.02 -13.74
C THR A 42 6.83 17.86 -12.66
N ARG A 43 6.22 18.96 -12.21
CA ARG A 43 6.74 19.81 -11.12
C ARG A 43 6.45 19.26 -9.74
N LEU A 44 5.53 18.32 -9.61
CA LEU A 44 5.19 17.69 -8.33
C LEU A 44 6.15 16.51 -8.03
N PRO A 45 6.46 16.26 -6.75
CA PRO A 45 7.21 15.06 -6.38
C PRO A 45 6.40 13.82 -6.76
N ALA A 46 6.98 12.97 -7.60
CA ALA A 46 6.32 11.75 -8.06
C ALA A 46 6.02 10.80 -6.90
N ASN A 47 4.85 10.19 -6.93
CA ASN A 47 4.40 9.17 -5.99
C ASN A 47 4.46 9.60 -4.52
N THR A 48 4.21 10.89 -4.27
CA THR A 48 4.29 11.51 -2.94
C THR A 48 3.07 12.40 -2.73
N PHE A 49 2.54 12.40 -1.51
CA PHE A 49 1.49 13.34 -1.13
C PHE A 49 2.07 14.74 -0.94
N VAL A 50 1.38 15.73 -1.49
CA VAL A 50 1.55 17.14 -1.15
C VAL A 50 0.25 17.68 -0.58
N GLN A 51 0.37 18.53 0.43
CA GLN A 51 -0.76 19.21 1.04
C GLN A 51 -0.88 20.61 0.43
N ARG A 52 -2.10 21.00 0.06
CA ARG A 52 -2.42 22.36 -0.37
C ARG A 52 -3.47 22.94 0.56
N ALA A 53 -3.12 24.03 1.24
CA ALA A 53 -4.08 24.85 1.96
C ALA A 53 -4.71 25.88 1.01
N ASN A 54 -6.01 26.10 1.15
CA ASN A 54 -6.75 27.16 0.49
C ASN A 54 -7.75 27.76 1.49
N GLY A 55 -7.34 28.84 2.16
CA GLY A 55 -8.01 29.32 3.36
C GLY A 55 -8.00 28.22 4.43
N ASP A 56 -9.16 27.95 5.02
CA ASP A 56 -9.33 26.90 6.03
C ASP A 56 -9.45 25.48 5.44
N ALA A 57 -9.56 25.36 4.11
CA ALA A 57 -9.69 24.07 3.44
C ALA A 57 -8.31 23.46 3.13
N VAL A 58 -8.12 22.20 3.50
CA VAL A 58 -6.94 21.41 3.14
C VAL A 58 -7.31 20.39 2.06
N THR A 59 -6.52 20.37 0.99
CA THR A 59 -6.59 19.35 -0.06
C THR A 59 -5.30 18.54 -0.10
N TYR A 60 -5.41 17.23 -0.26
CA TYR A 60 -4.29 16.33 -0.45
C TYR A 60 -4.18 15.96 -1.93
N VAL A 61 -2.97 16.06 -2.48
CA VAL A 61 -2.69 15.73 -3.88
C VAL A 61 -1.60 14.68 -3.93
N TYR A 62 -1.83 13.61 -4.68
CA TYR A 62 -0.83 12.59 -4.99
C TYR A 62 -0.60 12.56 -6.49
N ALA A 63 0.64 12.72 -6.94
CA ALA A 63 0.99 12.79 -8.35
C ALA A 63 1.60 11.49 -8.85
N ASP A 64 1.05 10.91 -9.92
CA ASP A 64 1.75 9.86 -10.67
C ASP A 64 2.00 10.31 -12.13
N PRO A 65 3.21 10.78 -12.43
CA PRO A 65 3.59 11.22 -13.77
C PRO A 65 3.93 10.06 -14.72
N LYS A 66 4.00 8.80 -14.25
CA LYS A 66 4.59 7.69 -15.04
C LYS A 66 3.61 6.57 -15.39
N VAL A 67 2.70 6.20 -14.50
CA VAL A 67 1.80 5.05 -14.72
C VAL A 67 0.47 5.50 -15.33
N CYS A 68 -0.28 6.38 -14.66
CA CYS A 68 -1.54 6.95 -15.12
C CYS A 68 -1.38 8.31 -15.82
N ALA A 69 -0.26 9.01 -15.62
CA ALA A 69 -0.07 10.42 -16.01
C ALA A 69 -1.21 11.32 -15.48
N CYS A 70 -1.46 11.22 -14.18
CA CYS A 70 -2.59 11.84 -13.51
C CYS A 70 -2.24 12.31 -12.09
N LEU A 71 -3.11 13.15 -11.54
CA LEU A 71 -3.05 13.58 -10.13
C LEU A 71 -4.33 13.14 -9.41
N TYR A 72 -4.19 12.58 -8.22
CA TYR A 72 -5.28 12.22 -7.34
C TYR A 72 -5.51 13.34 -6.35
N VAL A 73 -6.74 13.84 -6.26
CA VAL A 73 -7.12 14.94 -5.36
C VAL A 73 -8.14 14.45 -4.35
N GLY A 74 -7.86 14.64 -3.07
CA GLY A 74 -8.73 14.25 -1.98
C GLY A 74 -8.91 15.36 -0.94
N THR A 75 -10.03 15.31 -0.24
CA THR A 75 -10.27 16.14 0.94
C THR A 75 -9.46 15.62 2.13
N GLN A 76 -9.50 16.34 3.25
CA GLN A 76 -8.96 15.85 4.51
C GLN A 76 -9.61 14.52 4.96
N ASP A 77 -10.92 14.38 4.77
CA ASP A 77 -11.64 13.14 5.11
C ASP A 77 -11.20 11.97 4.23
N ALA A 78 -11.01 12.20 2.92
CA ALA A 78 -10.51 11.17 2.01
C ALA A 78 -9.09 10.72 2.40
N TYR A 79 -8.22 11.65 2.78
CA TYR A 79 -6.89 11.31 3.26
C TYR A 79 -6.92 10.54 4.59
N ALA A 80 -7.79 10.93 5.52
CA ALA A 80 -7.98 10.20 6.77
C ALA A 80 -8.52 8.78 6.52
N GLN A 81 -9.44 8.61 5.56
CA GLN A 81 -9.93 7.30 5.15
C GLN A 81 -8.82 6.43 4.57
N TYR A 82 -8.00 6.99 3.68
CA TYR A 82 -6.85 6.29 3.10
C TYR A 82 -5.91 5.74 4.19
N LEU A 83 -5.60 6.53 5.22
CA LEU A 83 -4.76 6.09 6.32
C LEU A 83 -5.40 4.97 7.14
N ARG A 84 -6.72 5.03 7.39
CA ARG A 84 -7.47 3.95 8.07
C ARG A 84 -7.43 2.66 7.26
N ASP A 85 -7.73 2.73 5.96
CA ASP A 85 -7.73 1.55 5.08
C ASP A 85 -6.36 0.87 5.04
N MET A 86 -5.28 1.65 5.05
CA MET A 86 -3.91 1.12 5.09
C MET A 86 -3.60 0.42 6.41
N GLN A 87 -4.08 0.96 7.53
CA GLN A 87 -3.93 0.34 8.84
C GLN A 87 -4.74 -0.96 8.95
N ASP A 88 -5.99 -0.96 8.50
CA ASP A 88 -6.88 -2.13 8.56
C ASP A 88 -6.35 -3.28 7.70
N ARG A 89 -5.84 -2.99 6.51
CA ARG A 89 -5.20 -4.00 5.67
C ARG A 89 -3.96 -4.60 6.31
N ARG A 90 -3.13 -3.78 6.96
CA ARG A 90 -1.97 -4.30 7.69
C ARG A 90 -2.39 -5.27 8.78
N LEU A 91 -3.47 -4.95 9.52
CA LEU A 91 -4.01 -5.84 10.54
C LEU A 91 -4.57 -7.13 9.93
N ALA A 92 -5.31 -7.04 8.82
CA ALA A 92 -5.85 -8.21 8.11
C ALA A 92 -4.74 -9.11 7.55
N ASP A 93 -3.68 -8.53 6.99
CA ASP A 93 -2.49 -9.25 6.49
C ASP A 93 -1.78 -9.96 7.66
N GLN A 94 -1.66 -9.30 8.82
CA GLN A 94 -1.09 -9.89 10.03
C GLN A 94 -1.94 -11.05 10.56
N GLN A 95 -3.26 -10.91 10.58
CA GLN A 95 -4.16 -12.01 10.97
C GLN A 95 -4.06 -13.19 10.02
N THR A 96 -3.97 -12.92 8.72
CA THR A 96 -3.78 -13.95 7.69
C THR A 96 -2.45 -14.69 7.88
N LEU A 97 -1.36 -13.97 8.15
CA LEU A 97 -0.06 -14.57 8.46
C LEU A 97 -0.08 -15.36 9.77
N ALA A 98 -0.72 -14.85 10.81
CA ALA A 98 -0.85 -15.56 12.09
C ALA A 98 -1.67 -16.86 11.97
N ALA A 99 -2.61 -16.92 11.03
CA ALA A 99 -3.37 -18.13 10.71
C ALA A 99 -2.58 -19.13 9.85
N GLN A 100 -1.49 -18.73 9.20
CA GLN A 100 -0.65 -19.64 8.42
C GLN A 100 0.21 -20.50 9.35
N THR A 101 0.04 -21.82 9.28
CA THR A 101 0.91 -22.78 9.97
C THR A 101 2.15 -23.06 9.12
N TYR A 102 3.35 -22.88 9.69
CA TYR A 102 4.59 -23.30 9.05
C TYR A 102 4.73 -24.82 9.08
N ALA A 103 4.86 -25.45 7.91
CA ALA A 103 4.95 -26.91 7.76
C ALA A 103 6.13 -27.30 6.86
N ASP A 104 7.31 -27.47 7.45
CA ASP A 104 8.47 -28.09 6.81
C ASP A 104 8.87 -29.32 7.62
N ALA A 105 8.80 -30.50 6.99
CA ALA A 105 9.11 -31.79 7.63
C ALA A 105 10.59 -31.94 8.02
N ARG A 106 11.48 -31.12 7.44
CA ARG A 106 12.91 -31.09 7.78
C ARG A 106 13.22 -30.07 8.88
N TRP A 107 12.24 -29.27 9.30
CA TRP A 107 12.45 -28.25 10.32
C TRP A 107 12.43 -28.86 11.73
N ASN A 108 13.61 -29.00 12.32
CA ASN A 108 13.75 -29.50 13.68
C ASN A 108 13.55 -28.38 14.71
N TRP A 109 12.32 -28.17 15.17
CA TRP A 109 12.01 -27.25 16.28
C TRP A 109 12.80 -27.56 17.57
N GLY A 110 13.10 -28.83 17.84
CA GLY A 110 13.85 -29.27 19.02
C GLY A 110 15.34 -28.90 19.00
N GLY A 111 15.90 -28.57 17.83
CA GLY A 111 17.29 -28.10 17.70
C GLY A 111 17.51 -26.68 18.21
N TRP A 112 16.44 -25.91 18.45
CA TRP A 112 16.47 -24.50 18.87
C TRP A 112 16.32 -24.29 20.39
N GLY A 113 16.46 -25.34 21.20
CA GLY A 113 16.40 -25.28 22.66
C GLY A 113 15.05 -25.74 23.25
N PRO A 114 14.83 -25.58 24.57
CA PRO A 114 13.77 -26.27 25.34
C PRO A 114 12.37 -25.65 25.16
N TRP A 115 12.02 -25.28 23.93
CA TRP A 115 10.68 -24.80 23.55
C TRP A 115 9.67 -25.94 23.33
N GLY A 116 10.14 -27.20 23.35
CA GLY A 116 9.32 -28.38 23.06
C GLY A 116 9.09 -29.25 24.30
N SER A 117 7.90 -29.14 24.90
CA SER A 117 7.16 -30.25 25.58
C SER A 117 6.01 -29.82 26.50
N HIS A 118 5.83 -28.53 26.82
CA HIS A 118 4.82 -28.10 27.81
C HIS A 118 3.73 -27.15 27.29
N TRP A 119 3.83 -26.63 26.07
CA TRP A 119 2.74 -25.88 25.44
C TRP A 119 1.96 -26.81 24.50
N GLY A 120 0.99 -27.51 25.09
CA GLY A 120 0.17 -28.51 24.43
C GLY A 120 -0.78 -27.93 23.38
N PHE A 121 -0.61 -28.35 22.13
CA PHE A 121 -1.70 -28.47 21.17
C PHE A 121 -1.82 -29.97 20.82
N GLY A 122 -2.66 -30.69 21.58
CA GLY A 122 -2.95 -32.12 21.42
C GLY A 122 -3.94 -32.63 22.47
N PRO A 123 -4.81 -33.61 22.15
CA PRO A 123 -6.28 -33.46 22.27
C PRO A 123 -6.91 -33.79 23.64
N TYR A 124 -6.14 -33.74 24.74
CA TYR A 124 -6.70 -33.96 26.09
C TYR A 124 -6.04 -33.04 27.10
N GLY A 125 -6.82 -32.11 27.68
CA GLY A 125 -6.33 -31.23 28.74
C GLY A 125 -7.42 -30.31 29.30
N TRP A 126 -8.18 -30.87 30.26
CA TRP A 126 -9.08 -30.24 31.26
C TRP A 126 -10.23 -29.35 30.78
#